data_AF-A0A660NNZ1-F1
#
_entry.id   AF-A0A660NNZ1-F1
#
_cell.length_a   1.000
_cell.length_b   1.000
_cell.length_c   1.000
_cell.angle_alpha   90.00
_cell.angle_beta   90.00
_cell.angle_gamma   90.00
#
_symmetry.space_group_name_H-M   'P 1'
#
loop_
_entity.id
_entity.type
_entity.pdbx_description
1 polymer ?
#
loop_
_entity_poly.entity_id
_entity_poly.type
_entity_poly.pdbx_seq_one_letter_code
_entity_poly.pdbx_strand_id
1 'polypeptide(L)'
;MKTPASWSSKIGFILSAAGSAIGLGAIWKFPYTAGTNGGAVFFLLFLLFTILIAMPVQLAEFYIGRKSGKNAIDSFKTLAPGTLWPWIGRLGVFACFILLSFYSVVGGWVLNYVVHAFTGAIHTGADFKELFNATIASPWGSIAYQGLFMLMTIWVVKS
;
A
#
# COMPACT_ATOMS: atom_id res chain seq x y z
N MET A 1 17.05 14.10 24.73
CA MET A 1 16.29 13.04 24.04
C MET A 1 15.26 13.70 23.15
N LYS A 2 15.21 13.39 21.85
CA LYS A 2 14.10 13.84 20.99
C LYS A 2 12.85 13.09 21.43
N THR A 3 11.81 13.80 21.84
CA THR A 3 10.50 13.20 22.15
C THR A 3 10.01 12.48 20.88
N PRO A 4 9.61 11.20 20.95
CA PRO A 4 9.08 10.51 19.79
C PRO A 4 7.84 11.27 19.28
N ALA A 5 7.72 11.40 17.95
CA ALA A 5 6.58 12.07 17.34
C ALA A 5 5.28 11.35 17.76
N SER A 6 4.38 12.09 18.39
CA SER A 6 3.06 11.59 18.79
C SER A 6 1.99 12.15 17.87
N TRP A 7 0.94 11.37 17.61
CA TRP A 7 -0.21 11.83 16.85
C TRP A 7 -0.85 13.06 17.52
N SER A 8 -1.05 14.12 16.74
CA SER A 8 -1.71 15.35 17.22
C SER A 8 -3.18 15.11 17.63
N SER A 9 -3.85 14.12 17.03
CA SER A 9 -5.23 13.76 17.36
C SER A 9 -5.53 12.27 17.16
N LYS A 10 -6.56 11.78 17.86
CA LYS A 10 -7.07 10.40 17.69
C LYS A 10 -7.58 10.16 16.26
N ILE A 11 -8.23 11.16 15.67
CA ILE A 11 -8.75 11.05 14.31
C ILE A 11 -7.62 11.05 13.28
N GLY A 12 -6.55 11.80 13.52
CA GLY A 12 -5.34 11.75 12.70
C GLY A 12 -4.75 10.35 12.66
N PHE A 13 -4.62 9.69 13.83
CA PHE A 13 -4.18 8.29 13.89
C PHE A 13 -5.10 7.34 13.08
N ILE A 14 -6.42 7.45 13.28
CA ILE A 14 -7.40 6.58 12.60
C ILE A 14 -7.35 6.78 11.08
N LEU A 15 -7.33 8.03 10.62
CA LEU A 15 -7.29 8.36 9.20
C LEU A 15 -5.98 7.93 8.53
N SER A 16 -4.83 8.11 9.21
CA SER A 16 -3.55 7.62 8.70
C SER A 16 -3.50 6.09 8.63
N ALA A 17 -4.03 5.39 9.65
CA ALA A 17 -4.13 3.93 9.62
C ALA A 17 -5.08 3.44 8.52
N ALA A 18 -6.23 4.09 8.35
CA ALA A 18 -7.18 3.77 7.27
C ALA A 18 -6.57 4.03 5.89
N GLY A 19 -5.90 5.17 5.69
CA GLY A 19 -5.20 5.51 4.45
C GLY A 19 -4.04 4.55 4.14
N SER A 20 -3.37 4.00 5.15
CA SER A 20 -2.38 2.94 4.96
C SER A 20 -2.99 1.62 4.49
N ALA A 21 -4.24 1.33 4.85
CA ALA A 21 -4.92 0.08 4.48
C ALA A 21 -5.69 0.20 3.15
N ILE A 22 -6.26 1.37 2.87
CA ILE A 22 -7.03 1.65 1.65
C ILE A 22 -6.06 2.11 0.57
N GLY A 23 -5.90 1.31 -0.47
CA GLY A 23 -4.99 1.64 -1.57
C GLY A 23 -5.37 0.97 -2.88
N LEU A 24 -4.44 1.04 -3.83
CA LEU A 24 -4.55 0.49 -5.18
C LEU A 24 -4.86 -1.01 -5.19
N GLY A 25 -4.40 -1.75 -4.17
CA GLY A 25 -4.71 -3.17 -4.01
C GLY A 25 -6.21 -3.44 -3.88
N ALA A 26 -6.94 -2.59 -3.15
CA ALA A 26 -8.38 -2.72 -2.99
C ALA A 26 -9.16 -2.33 -4.26
N ILE A 27 -8.61 -1.44 -5.08
CA ILE A 27 -9.29 -0.89 -6.27
C ILE A 27 -9.01 -1.72 -7.53
N TRP A 28 -7.77 -2.16 -7.76
CA TRP A 28 -7.44 -2.95 -8.94
C TRP A 28 -7.32 -4.43 -8.63
N LYS A 29 -6.52 -4.80 -7.60
CA LYS A 29 -6.07 -6.19 -7.46
C LYS A 29 -7.20 -7.06 -6.94
N PHE A 30 -7.97 -6.52 -6.02
CA PHE A 30 -9.09 -7.21 -5.40
C PHE A 30 -10.20 -7.55 -6.40
N PRO A 31 -10.78 -6.61 -7.19
CA PRO A 31 -11.81 -6.96 -8.15
C PRO A 31 -11.32 -7.95 -9.22
N TYR A 32 -10.08 -7.77 -9.70
CA TYR A 32 -9.48 -8.69 -10.66
C TYR A 32 -9.36 -10.11 -10.09
N THR A 33 -8.84 -10.24 -8.86
CA THR A 33 -8.66 -11.54 -8.22
C THR A 33 -10.00 -12.18 -7.89
N ALA A 34 -10.96 -11.42 -7.34
CA ALA A 34 -12.30 -11.90 -7.06
C ALA A 34 -13.01 -12.37 -8.34
N GLY A 35 -12.98 -11.56 -9.41
CA GLY A 35 -13.60 -11.90 -10.70
C GLY A 35 -13.02 -13.16 -11.33
N THR A 36 -11.71 -13.42 -11.16
CA THR A 36 -11.03 -14.59 -11.74
C THR A 36 -11.02 -15.83 -10.84
N ASN A 37 -11.35 -15.71 -9.54
CA ASN A 37 -11.25 -16.79 -8.56
C ASN A 37 -12.61 -17.20 -7.95
N GLY A 38 -13.70 -17.14 -8.71
CA GLY A 38 -15.02 -17.61 -8.23
C GLY A 38 -15.90 -16.53 -7.61
N GLY A 39 -15.60 -15.25 -7.83
CA GLY A 39 -16.48 -14.12 -7.56
C GLY A 39 -16.94 -14.04 -6.11
N ALA A 40 -18.23 -14.30 -5.89
CA ALA A 40 -18.87 -14.22 -4.58
C ALA A 40 -18.31 -15.23 -3.57
N VAL A 41 -17.90 -16.43 -3.99
CA VAL A 41 -17.34 -17.43 -3.07
C VAL A 41 -15.97 -16.97 -2.56
N PHE A 42 -15.12 -16.46 -3.45
CA PHE A 42 -13.86 -15.82 -3.07
C PHE A 42 -14.09 -14.64 -2.12
N PHE A 43 -15.07 -13.79 -2.42
CA PHE A 43 -15.41 -12.64 -1.59
C PHE A 43 -15.80 -13.05 -0.16
N LEU A 44 -16.62 -14.09 0.00
CA LEU A 44 -17.02 -14.60 1.32
C LEU A 44 -15.81 -15.15 2.10
N LEU A 45 -14.95 -15.95 1.46
CA LEU A 45 -13.73 -16.46 2.09
C LEU A 45 -12.75 -15.34 2.45
N PHE A 46 -12.63 -14.33 1.59
CA PHE A 46 -11.84 -13.14 1.85
C PHE A 46 -12.32 -12.41 3.10
N LEU A 47 -13.64 -12.18 3.25
CA LEU A 47 -14.21 -11.55 4.44
C LEU A 47 -13.96 -12.39 5.69
N LEU A 48 -14.16 -13.70 5.60
CA LEU A 48 -13.92 -14.63 6.71
C LEU A 48 -12.47 -14.56 7.19
N PHE A 49 -11.49 -14.66 6.28
CA PHE A 49 -10.08 -14.56 6.65
C PHE A 49 -9.65 -13.15 7.06
N THR A 50 -10.31 -12.11 6.56
CA THR A 50 -10.07 -10.74 7.03
C THR A 50 -10.43 -10.61 8.51
N ILE A 51 -11.56 -11.16 8.94
CA ILE A 51 -11.99 -11.12 10.34
C ILE A 51 -11.16 -12.07 11.21
N LEU A 52 -10.91 -13.30 10.74
CA LEU A 52 -10.27 -14.33 11.56
C LEU A 52 -8.74 -14.24 11.63
N ILE A 53 -8.09 -13.64 10.62
CA ILE A 53 -6.63 -13.59 10.51
C ILE A 53 -6.14 -12.15 10.46
N ALA A 54 -6.60 -11.36 9.48
CA ALA A 54 -6.05 -10.02 9.27
C ALA A 54 -6.32 -9.09 10.46
N MET A 55 -7.54 -9.11 11.00
CA MET A 55 -7.92 -8.27 12.14
C MET A 55 -7.11 -8.61 13.42
N PRO A 56 -6.99 -9.88 13.86
CA PRO A 56 -6.11 -10.24 14.99
C PRO A 56 -4.65 -9.84 14.78
N VAL A 57 -4.10 -10.07 13.59
CA VAL A 57 -2.72 -9.68 13.27
C VAL A 57 -2.56 -8.16 13.36
N GLN A 58 -3.50 -7.39 12.80
CA GLN A 58 -3.43 -5.93 12.85
C GLN A 58 -3.57 -5.38 14.28
N LEU A 59 -4.42 -5.98 15.11
CA LEU A 59 -4.52 -5.64 16.54
C LEU A 59 -3.21 -5.95 17.28
N ALA A 60 -2.57 -7.08 16.98
CA ALA A 60 -1.27 -7.43 17.55
C ALA A 60 -0.17 -6.43 17.13
N GLU A 61 -0.11 -6.05 15.87
CA GLU A 61 0.84 -5.03 15.37
C GLU A 61 0.62 -3.68 16.03
N PHE A 62 -0.63 -3.24 16.17
CA PHE A 62 -0.97 -2.01 16.89
C PHE A 62 -0.57 -2.07 18.36
N TYR A 63 -0.78 -3.19 19.03
CA TYR A 63 -0.36 -3.39 20.42
C TYR A 63 1.16 -3.32 20.57
N ILE A 64 1.91 -4.05 19.72
CA ILE A 64 3.37 -4.08 19.72
C ILE A 64 3.95 -2.67 19.47
N GLY A 65 3.44 -1.98 18.46
CA GLY A 65 3.88 -0.62 18.11
C GLY A 65 3.58 0.39 19.23
N ARG A 66 2.37 0.35 19.79
CA ARG A 66 1.97 1.28 20.86
C ARG A 66 2.72 1.03 22.17
N LYS A 67 2.98 -0.23 22.53
CA LYS A 67 3.67 -0.58 23.76
C LYS A 67 5.17 -0.27 23.72
N SER A 68 5.80 -0.42 22.56
CA SER A 68 7.23 -0.15 22.39
C SER A 68 7.54 1.31 22.07
N GLY A 69 6.65 2.01 21.35
CA GLY A 69 6.89 3.35 20.84
C GLY A 69 8.03 3.43 19.82
N LYS A 70 8.33 2.34 19.12
CA LYS A 70 9.49 2.20 18.22
C LYS A 70 9.10 1.71 16.82
N ASN A 71 10.06 1.74 15.90
CA ASN A 71 9.89 1.19 14.54
C ASN A 71 9.75 -0.34 14.54
N ALA A 72 9.31 -0.93 13.43
CA ALA A 72 8.99 -2.35 13.30
C ALA A 72 10.08 -3.31 13.84
N ILE A 73 11.37 -3.00 13.65
CA ILE A 73 12.48 -3.86 14.09
C ILE A 73 12.79 -3.63 15.57
N ASP A 74 12.93 -2.37 15.98
CA ASP A 74 13.36 -2.02 17.34
C ASP A 74 12.26 -2.27 18.38
N SER A 75 11.00 -2.32 17.96
CA SER A 75 9.86 -2.79 18.78
C SER A 75 10.11 -4.20 19.31
N PHE A 76 10.47 -5.14 18.43
CA PHE A 76 10.76 -6.52 18.83
C PHE A 76 12.05 -6.63 19.66
N LYS A 77 13.10 -5.87 19.32
CA LYS A 77 14.32 -5.85 20.13
C LYS A 77 14.08 -5.38 21.57
N THR A 78 13.13 -4.47 21.75
CA THR A 78 12.80 -3.88 23.05
C THR A 78 11.84 -4.76 23.85
N LEU A 79 10.83 -5.32 23.21
CA LEU A 79 9.79 -6.12 23.87
C LEU A 79 10.21 -7.57 24.09
N ALA A 80 11.11 -8.11 23.26
CA ALA A 80 11.59 -9.48 23.34
C ALA A 80 13.11 -9.55 23.06
N PRO A 81 13.95 -8.96 23.94
CA PRO A 81 15.40 -8.98 23.76
C PRO A 81 15.97 -10.40 23.76
N GLY A 82 17.02 -10.66 22.98
CA GLY A 82 17.69 -11.96 22.89
C GLY A 82 16.93 -13.05 22.13
N THR A 83 15.78 -12.72 21.55
CA THR A 83 14.96 -13.66 20.76
C THR A 83 15.14 -13.47 19.25
N LEU A 84 14.54 -14.37 18.46
CA LEU A 84 14.50 -14.27 17.00
C LEU A 84 13.41 -13.34 16.47
N TRP A 85 12.53 -12.79 17.32
CA TRP A 85 11.44 -11.91 16.90
C TRP A 85 11.85 -10.67 16.06
N PRO A 86 13.02 -10.04 16.29
CA PRO A 86 13.48 -8.94 15.42
C PRO A 86 13.63 -9.31 13.94
N TRP A 87 13.78 -10.61 13.61
CA TRP A 87 13.83 -11.05 12.22
C TRP A 87 12.50 -10.88 11.50
N ILE A 88 11.36 -11.02 12.19
CA ILE A 88 10.05 -10.75 11.60
C ILE A 88 9.92 -9.27 11.22
N GLY A 89 10.38 -8.36 12.08
CA GLY A 89 10.43 -6.94 11.75
C GLY A 89 11.31 -6.63 10.53
N ARG A 90 12.46 -7.32 10.40
CA ARG A 90 13.35 -7.17 9.23
C ARG A 90 12.69 -7.69 7.95
N LEU A 91 12.05 -8.86 8.02
CA LEU A 91 11.29 -9.43 6.90
C LEU A 91 10.14 -8.52 6.48
N GLY A 92 9.43 -7.90 7.43
CA GLY A 92 8.37 -6.94 7.15
C GLY A 92 8.89 -5.70 6.40
N VAL A 93 10.00 -5.11 6.86
CA VAL A 93 10.62 -3.96 6.17
C VAL A 93 11.07 -4.34 4.76
N PHE A 94 11.68 -5.52 4.60
CA PHE A 94 12.09 -6.03 3.29
C PHE A 94 10.89 -6.29 2.36
N ALA A 95 9.81 -6.88 2.88
CA ALA A 95 8.58 -7.08 2.14
C ALA A 95 7.96 -5.75 1.70
N CYS A 96 7.93 -4.73 2.57
CA CYS A 96 7.48 -3.38 2.20
C CYS A 96 8.34 -2.74 1.10
N PHE A 97 9.66 -2.97 1.12
CA PHE A 97 10.56 -2.49 0.06
C PHE A 97 10.23 -3.13 -1.29
N ILE A 98 10.07 -4.46 -1.33
CA ILE A 98 9.67 -5.18 -2.55
C ILE A 98 8.28 -4.71 -2.99
N LEU A 99 7.34 -4.58 -2.05
CA LEU A 99 5.98 -4.12 -2.33
C LEU A 99 6.00 -2.76 -3.01
N LEU A 100 6.74 -1.80 -2.47
CA LEU A 100 6.85 -0.45 -3.03
C LEU A 100 7.45 -0.45 -4.44
N SER A 101 8.37 -1.38 -4.74
CA SER A 101 9.04 -1.44 -6.06
C SER A 101 8.05 -1.62 -7.22
N PHE A 102 7.06 -2.51 -7.09
CA PHE A 102 6.03 -2.71 -8.13
C PHE A 102 4.80 -1.84 -7.90
N TYR A 103 4.48 -1.52 -6.64
CA TYR A 103 3.31 -0.69 -6.32
C TYR A 103 3.47 0.73 -6.86
N SER A 104 4.71 1.26 -6.88
CA SER A 104 5.03 2.55 -7.49
C SER A 104 4.84 2.59 -9.00
N VAL A 105 5.08 1.47 -9.71
CA VAL A 105 4.84 1.38 -11.16
C VAL A 105 3.36 1.59 -11.45
N VAL A 106 2.49 0.90 -10.71
CA VAL A 106 1.05 1.03 -10.94
C VAL A 106 0.51 2.36 -10.41
N GLY A 107 1.09 2.90 -9.35
CA GLY A 107 0.85 4.29 -8.96
C GLY A 107 1.16 5.28 -10.09
N GLY A 108 2.25 5.04 -10.83
CA GLY A 108 2.59 5.77 -12.04
C GLY A 108 1.54 5.63 -13.15
N TRP A 109 0.99 4.43 -13.38
CA TRP A 109 -0.10 4.25 -14.35
C TRP A 109 -1.32 5.09 -13.99
N VAL A 110 -1.69 5.16 -12.70
CA VAL A 110 -2.80 6.00 -12.26
C VAL A 110 -2.54 7.47 -12.56
N LEU A 111 -1.34 7.98 -12.28
CA LEU A 111 -0.97 9.37 -12.63
C LEU A 111 -1.04 9.63 -14.13
N ASN A 112 -0.59 8.69 -14.96
CA ASN A 112 -0.69 8.82 -16.41
C ASN A 112 -2.17 8.83 -16.88
N TYR A 113 -3.00 7.97 -16.30
CA TYR A 113 -4.43 7.94 -16.59
C TYR A 113 -5.16 9.22 -16.17
N VAL A 114 -4.71 9.89 -15.11
CA VAL A 114 -5.20 11.24 -14.76
C VAL A 114 -4.89 12.22 -15.88
N VAL A 115 -3.68 12.18 -16.45
CA VAL A 115 -3.33 13.03 -17.61
C VAL A 115 -4.19 12.67 -18.82
N HIS A 116 -4.38 11.38 -19.13
CA HIS A 116 -5.25 10.94 -20.22
C HIS A 116 -6.71 11.41 -20.06
N ALA A 117 -7.20 11.51 -18.83
CA ALA A 117 -8.52 12.07 -18.55
C ALA A 117 -8.60 13.56 -18.93
N PHE A 118 -7.55 14.34 -18.63
CA PHE A 118 -7.49 15.76 -18.96
C PHE A 118 -7.20 16.03 -20.44
N THR A 119 -6.47 15.15 -21.13
CA THR A 119 -6.19 15.29 -22.57
C THR A 119 -7.33 14.81 -23.46
N GLY A 120 -8.43 14.31 -22.87
CA GLY A 120 -9.58 13.79 -23.60
C GLY A 120 -9.37 12.42 -24.25
N ALA A 121 -8.31 11.68 -23.88
CA ALA A 121 -8.07 10.32 -24.38
C ALA A 121 -9.04 9.29 -23.77
N ILE A 122 -9.67 9.62 -22.64
CA ILE A 122 -10.74 8.84 -22.02
C ILE A 122 -12.08 9.44 -22.47
N HIS A 123 -12.65 8.89 -23.53
CA HIS A 123 -13.93 9.34 -24.09
C HIS A 123 -14.82 8.15 -24.46
N THR A 124 -16.11 8.43 -24.69
CA THR A 124 -17.05 7.41 -25.18
C THR A 124 -16.58 6.86 -26.52
N GLY A 125 -16.48 5.54 -26.64
CA GLY A 125 -15.99 4.86 -27.85
C GLY A 125 -14.47 4.69 -27.94
N ALA A 126 -13.70 5.15 -26.95
CA ALA A 126 -12.25 4.90 -26.89
C ALA A 126 -11.96 3.40 -26.69
N ASP A 127 -10.91 2.88 -27.35
CA ASP A 127 -10.39 1.55 -27.06
C ASP A 127 -9.48 1.60 -25.83
N PHE A 128 -10.05 1.29 -24.67
CA PHE A 128 -9.32 1.27 -23.40
C PHE A 128 -8.23 0.20 -23.34
N LYS A 129 -8.36 -0.89 -24.12
CA LYS A 129 -7.36 -1.96 -24.15
C LYS A 129 -6.13 -1.50 -24.93
N GLU A 130 -6.34 -0.88 -26.09
CA GLU A 130 -5.25 -0.28 -26.87
C GLU A 130 -4.55 0.82 -26.06
N LEU A 131 -5.32 1.74 -25.46
CA LEU A 131 -4.77 2.81 -24.63
C LEU A 131 -3.92 2.28 -23.47
N PHE A 132 -4.39 1.24 -22.78
CA PHE A 132 -3.64 0.58 -21.71
C PHE A 132 -2.35 -0.06 -22.23
N ASN A 133 -2.44 -0.81 -23.33
CA ASN A 133 -1.28 -1.47 -23.94
C ASN A 133 -0.22 -0.45 -24.38
N ALA A 134 -0.63 0.66 -25.01
CA ALA A 134 0.27 1.74 -25.39
C ALA A 134 0.92 2.40 -24.16
N THR A 135 0.15 2.56 -23.07
CA THR A 135 0.63 3.12 -21.80
C THR A 135 1.74 2.26 -21.19
N ILE A 136 1.51 0.95 -21.04
CA ILE A 136 2.47 0.05 -20.40
C ILE A 136 3.64 -0.32 -21.31
N ALA A 137 3.48 -0.22 -22.62
CA ALA A 137 4.54 -0.51 -23.59
C ALA A 137 5.59 0.60 -23.67
N SER A 138 5.29 1.83 -23.24
CA SER A 138 6.22 2.95 -23.25
C SER A 138 7.20 2.88 -22.06
N PRO A 139 8.50 2.57 -22.27
CA PRO A 139 9.44 2.42 -21.16
C PRO A 139 9.73 3.77 -20.49
N TRP A 140 9.95 4.80 -21.30
CA TRP A 140 10.24 6.15 -20.80
C TRP A 140 9.04 6.76 -20.07
N GLY A 141 7.83 6.58 -20.59
CA GLY A 141 6.61 7.04 -19.92
C GLY A 141 6.40 6.35 -18.58
N SER A 142 6.55 5.03 -18.55
CA SER A 142 6.40 4.24 -17.32
C SER A 142 7.41 4.65 -16.24
N ILE A 143 8.69 4.82 -16.61
CA ILE A 143 9.74 5.26 -15.68
C ILE A 143 9.48 6.70 -15.20
N ALA A 144 9.08 7.60 -16.09
CA ALA A 144 8.80 8.99 -15.73
C ALA A 144 7.65 9.11 -14.73
N TYR A 145 6.52 8.44 -14.97
CA TYR A 145 5.37 8.47 -14.06
C TYR A 145 5.60 7.70 -12.77
N GLN A 146 6.35 6.58 -12.81
CA GLN A 146 6.80 5.91 -11.58
C GLN A 146 7.68 6.85 -10.75
N GLY A 147 8.63 7.53 -11.38
CA GLY A 147 9.49 8.52 -10.74
C GLY A 147 8.69 9.65 -10.12
N LEU A 148 7.71 10.20 -10.85
CA LEU A 148 6.80 11.23 -10.34
C LEU A 148 6.01 10.75 -9.12
N PHE A 149 5.44 9.54 -9.18
CA PHE A 149 4.74 8.92 -8.04
C PHE A 149 5.65 8.77 -6.82
N MET A 150 6.90 8.34 -7.02
CA MET A 150 7.87 8.21 -5.95
C MET A 150 8.27 9.56 -5.35
N LEU A 151 8.46 10.60 -6.19
CA LEU A 151 8.75 11.95 -5.72
C LEU A 151 7.61 12.51 -4.87
N MET A 152 6.35 12.32 -5.30
CA MET A 152 5.19 12.70 -4.50
C MET A 152 5.15 11.94 -3.18
N THR A 153 5.42 10.63 -3.19
CA THR A 153 5.48 9.81 -1.97
C THR A 153 6.56 10.31 -1.01
N ILE A 154 7.77 10.61 -1.50
CA ILE A 154 8.87 11.14 -0.69
C ILE A 154 8.50 12.51 -0.12
N TRP A 155 7.86 13.38 -0.91
CA TRP A 155 7.41 14.68 -0.45
C TRP A 155 6.42 14.56 0.70
N VAL A 156 5.38 13.73 0.56
CA VAL A 156 4.36 13.49 1.60
C VAL A 156 4.98 12.91 2.88
N VAL A 157 5.93 11.97 2.76
CA VAL A 157 6.54 11.31 3.94
C VAL A 157 7.57 12.21 4.64
N LYS A 158 8.24 13.10 3.91
CA LYS A 158 9.21 14.05 4.47
C LYS A 158 8.52 15.20 5.22
N SER A 159 7.35 15.63 4.74
CA SER A 159 6.52 16.70 5.32
C SER A 159 5.94 16.31 6.68
#